data_AF-A0AAV4FA68-F1
#
_entry.id   AF-A0AAV4FA68-F1
#
_cell.length_a   1.000
_cell.length_b   1.000
_cell.length_c   1.000
_cell.angle_alpha   90.00
_cell.angle_beta   90.00
_cell.angle_gamma   90.00
#
_symmetry.space_group_name_H-M   'P 1'
#
loop_
_entity.id
_entity.type
_entity.pdbx_description
1 polymer ?
#
loop_
_entity_poly.entity_id
_entity_poly.type
_entity_poly.pdbx_seq_one_letter_code
_entity_poly.pdbx_strand_id
1 'polypeptide(L)'
;MHERIHPVSSYSGSVTYADFYDFMNCLQISPCRGWLNTNSTIRDLTAQRVVELNKVLKDIGTKYKYKYPNFTIHFFETPMERAIAYWKKGGGKVWQLIEPSDGFHCNQYAQALLAKELWKDLEKYPEVVGPENANNDLIHKLFGDQGGY
;
A
#
# COMPACT_ATOMS: atom_id res chain seq x y z
N MET A 1 -15.06 3.67 -2.78
CA MET A 1 -14.98 4.61 -3.92
C MET A 1 -16.27 4.66 -4.72
N HIS A 2 -17.03 3.56 -4.80
CA HIS A 2 -18.12 3.33 -5.76
C HIS A 2 -19.11 4.50 -5.97
N GLU A 3 -19.56 5.20 -4.92
CA GLU A 3 -20.49 6.34 -5.02
C GLU A 3 -19.84 7.70 -5.35
N ARG A 4 -18.50 7.80 -5.33
CA ARG A 4 -17.81 9.06 -5.56
C ARG A 4 -17.73 9.36 -7.06
N ILE A 5 -17.76 10.64 -7.41
CA ILE A 5 -17.59 11.10 -8.80
C ILE A 5 -16.14 10.89 -9.24
N HIS A 6 -15.96 10.26 -10.40
CA HIS A 6 -14.65 10.09 -11.03
C HIS A 6 -14.16 11.42 -11.63
N PRO A 7 -12.85 11.76 -11.59
CA PRO A 7 -12.32 13.01 -12.12
C PRO A 7 -12.69 13.30 -13.58
N VAL A 8 -12.82 12.27 -14.42
CA VAL A 8 -13.25 12.39 -15.84
C VAL A 8 -14.62 13.06 -16.01
N SER A 9 -15.44 13.05 -14.96
CA SER A 9 -16.77 13.66 -14.92
C SER A 9 -16.89 14.67 -13.77
N SER A 10 -15.78 15.25 -13.33
CA SER A 10 -15.77 16.26 -12.26
C SER A 10 -16.63 17.49 -12.57
N TYR A 11 -16.74 17.87 -13.86
CA TYR A 11 -17.58 18.98 -14.29
C TYR A 11 -19.08 18.64 -14.31
N SER A 12 -19.46 17.49 -14.87
CA SER A 12 -20.87 17.11 -15.02
C SER A 12 -21.46 16.38 -13.80
N GLY A 13 -20.61 15.79 -12.95
CA GLY A 13 -21.02 15.01 -11.79
C GLY A 13 -21.76 13.71 -12.13
N SER A 14 -21.63 13.20 -13.36
CA SER A 14 -22.50 12.16 -13.91
C SER A 14 -21.88 10.76 -13.94
N VAL A 15 -20.56 10.63 -13.74
CA VAL A 15 -19.85 9.33 -13.75
C VAL A 15 -19.24 9.08 -12.39
N THR A 16 -19.68 8.02 -11.73
CA THR A 16 -19.10 7.53 -10.47
C THR A 16 -17.93 6.60 -10.73
N TYR A 17 -17.17 6.24 -9.69
CA TYR A 17 -16.18 5.16 -9.81
C TYR A 17 -16.81 3.82 -10.15
N ALA A 18 -18.05 3.53 -9.73
CA ALA A 18 -18.73 2.29 -10.12
C ALA A 18 -18.92 2.22 -11.64
N ASP A 19 -19.43 3.31 -12.24
CA ASP A 19 -19.61 3.42 -13.70
C ASP A 19 -18.28 3.28 -14.44
N PHE A 20 -17.23 3.93 -13.92
CA PHE A 20 -15.88 3.83 -14.47
C PHE A 20 -15.34 2.39 -14.42
N TYR A 21 -15.51 1.68 -13.29
CA TYR A 21 -15.07 0.29 -13.17
C TYR A 21 -15.85 -0.64 -14.11
N ASP A 22 -17.16 -0.46 -14.25
CA ASP A 22 -17.99 -1.26 -15.16
C ASP A 22 -17.55 -1.05 -16.62
N PHE A 23 -17.27 0.19 -17.02
CA PHE A 23 -16.68 0.50 -18.33
C PHE A 23 -15.33 -0.22 -18.55
N MET A 24 -14.40 -0.11 -17.60
CA MET A 24 -13.07 -0.75 -17.71
C MET A 24 -13.15 -2.28 -17.72
N ASN A 25 -14.08 -2.86 -16.95
CA ASN A 25 -14.33 -4.30 -16.94
C ASN A 25 -14.95 -4.79 -18.26
N CYS A 26 -15.86 -4.02 -18.85
CA CYS A 26 -16.48 -4.32 -20.16
C CYS A 26 -15.42 -4.40 -21.26
N LEU A 27 -14.49 -3.44 -21.28
CA LEU A 27 -13.35 -3.40 -22.20
C LEU A 27 -12.23 -4.40 -21.85
N GLN A 28 -12.34 -5.11 -20.73
CA GLN A 28 -11.33 -6.06 -20.22
C GLN A 28 -9.95 -5.43 -19.96
N ILE A 29 -9.92 -4.16 -19.59
CA ILE A 29 -8.69 -3.40 -19.29
C ILE A 29 -8.64 -2.93 -17.84
N SER A 30 -9.54 -3.41 -16.98
CA SER A 30 -9.52 -3.12 -15.55
C SER A 30 -8.23 -3.63 -14.90
N PRO A 31 -7.48 -2.81 -14.15
CA PRO A 31 -6.23 -3.23 -13.52
C PRO A 31 -6.45 -4.26 -12.41
N CYS A 32 -7.67 -4.33 -11.86
CA CYS A 32 -8.04 -5.35 -10.88
C CYS A 32 -9.55 -5.63 -10.93
N ARG A 33 -10.00 -6.39 -11.93
CA ARG A 33 -11.41 -6.81 -12.06
C ARG A 33 -11.95 -7.53 -10.81
N GLY A 34 -11.08 -8.14 -10.00
CA GLY A 34 -11.46 -8.79 -8.75
C GLY A 34 -12.05 -7.82 -7.73
N TRP A 35 -11.35 -6.72 -7.44
CA TRP A 35 -11.80 -5.73 -6.44
C TRP A 35 -12.58 -4.56 -7.04
N LEU A 36 -12.24 -4.12 -8.25
CA LEU A 36 -12.91 -3.03 -8.95
C LEU A 36 -14.13 -3.56 -9.70
N ASN A 37 -15.10 -4.05 -8.93
CA ASN A 37 -16.27 -4.77 -9.45
C ASN A 37 -17.52 -4.44 -8.64
N THR A 38 -18.66 -4.28 -9.30
CA THR A 38 -19.96 -4.11 -8.63
C THR A 38 -20.46 -5.41 -8.00
N ASN A 39 -20.07 -6.58 -8.53
CA ASN A 39 -20.41 -7.89 -7.98
C ASN A 39 -19.63 -8.18 -6.68
N SER A 40 -20.33 -8.23 -5.55
CA SER A 40 -19.73 -8.49 -4.23
C SER A 40 -19.10 -9.87 -4.11
N THR A 41 -19.70 -10.91 -4.69
CA THR A 41 -19.16 -12.27 -4.65
C THR A 41 -17.76 -12.33 -5.27
N ILE A 42 -17.53 -11.62 -6.38
CA ILE A 42 -16.20 -11.56 -7.02
C ILE A 42 -15.19 -10.85 -6.09
N ARG A 43 -15.60 -9.77 -5.42
CA ARG A 43 -14.74 -9.05 -4.46
C ARG A 43 -14.38 -9.93 -3.26
N ASP A 44 -15.36 -10.66 -2.73
CA ASP A 44 -15.18 -11.53 -1.57
C ASP A 44 -14.25 -12.70 -1.89
N LEU A 45 -14.42 -13.34 -3.06
CA LEU A 45 -13.51 -14.39 -3.54
C LEU A 45 -12.09 -13.87 -3.77
N THR A 46 -11.95 -12.63 -4.27
CA THR A 46 -10.65 -11.98 -4.42
C THR A 46 -9.99 -11.75 -3.06
N ALA A 47 -10.73 -11.25 -2.08
CA ALA A 47 -10.25 -11.07 -0.71
C ALA A 47 -9.85 -12.39 -0.05
N GLN A 48 -10.65 -13.45 -0.23
CA GLN A 48 -10.32 -14.80 0.25
C GLN A 48 -9.00 -15.28 -0.35
N ARG A 49 -8.81 -15.16 -1.66
CA ARG A 49 -7.56 -15.56 -2.32
C ARG A 49 -6.36 -14.77 -1.78
N VAL A 50 -6.52 -13.48 -1.48
CA VAL A 50 -5.44 -12.68 -0.87
C VAL A 50 -5.03 -13.24 0.50
N VAL A 51 -6.00 -13.66 1.34
CA VAL A 51 -5.70 -14.30 2.62
C VAL A 51 -4.94 -15.63 2.43
N GLU A 52 -5.37 -16.45 1.47
CA GLU A 52 -4.70 -17.71 1.12
C GLU A 52 -3.25 -17.49 0.68
N LEU A 53 -3.02 -16.51 -0.20
CA LEU A 53 -1.67 -16.18 -0.69
C LEU A 53 -0.78 -15.59 0.40
N ASN A 54 -1.32 -14.73 1.27
CA ASN A 54 -0.58 -14.21 2.41
C ASN A 54 -0.15 -15.33 3.38
N LYS A 55 -0.99 -16.36 3.56
CA LYS A 55 -0.61 -17.55 4.33
C LYS A 55 0.58 -18.27 3.69
N VAL A 56 0.58 -18.46 2.38
CA VAL A 56 1.72 -19.07 1.66
C VAL A 56 3.00 -18.26 1.86
N LEU A 57 2.94 -16.92 1.74
CA LEU A 57 4.10 -16.04 1.95
C LEU A 57 4.60 -16.09 3.40
N LYS A 58 3.69 -16.14 4.38
CA LYS A 58 4.02 -16.30 5.80
C LYS A 58 4.69 -17.65 6.09
N ASP A 59 4.19 -18.72 5.48
CA ASP A 59 4.77 -20.05 5.58
C ASP A 59 6.19 -20.09 4.97
N ILE A 60 6.39 -19.45 3.82
CA ILE A 60 7.72 -19.28 3.21
C ILE A 60 8.65 -18.50 4.13
N GLY A 61 8.21 -17.36 4.65
CA GLY A 61 9.00 -16.51 5.54
C GLY A 61 9.40 -17.20 6.84
N THR A 62 8.56 -18.12 7.33
CA THR A 62 8.86 -18.92 8.52
C THR A 62 9.77 -20.10 8.20
N LYS A 63 9.39 -20.93 7.21
CA LYS A 63 10.06 -22.18 6.87
C LYS A 63 11.47 -21.97 6.32
N TYR A 64 11.67 -20.88 5.58
CA TYR A 64 12.93 -20.62 4.88
C TYR A 64 13.72 -19.44 5.44
N LYS A 65 13.34 -18.94 6.63
CA LYS A 65 13.94 -17.77 7.28
C LYS A 65 15.47 -17.74 7.19
N TYR A 66 16.13 -18.83 7.58
CA TYR A 66 17.60 -18.95 7.62
C TYR A 66 18.13 -19.99 6.63
N LYS A 67 17.36 -20.35 5.60
CA LYS A 67 17.76 -21.41 4.66
C LYS A 67 18.87 -20.96 3.72
N TYR A 68 18.92 -19.68 3.37
CA TYR A 68 19.86 -19.15 2.39
C TYR A 68 21.05 -18.50 3.10
N PRO A 69 22.29 -18.74 2.64
CA PRO A 69 23.49 -18.28 3.36
C PRO A 69 23.72 -16.77 3.29
N ASN A 70 23.11 -16.09 2.31
CA ASN A 70 23.42 -14.69 2.00
C ASN A 70 22.34 -13.69 2.44
N PHE A 71 21.17 -14.16 2.89
CA PHE A 71 20.10 -13.28 3.36
C PHE A 71 19.12 -14.05 4.25
N THR A 72 18.46 -13.31 5.15
CA THR A 72 17.37 -13.83 5.97
C THR A 72 16.03 -13.44 5.34
N ILE A 73 15.08 -14.36 5.32
CA ILE A 73 13.71 -14.09 4.83
C ILE A 73 12.83 -13.64 5.99
N HIS A 74 12.17 -12.51 5.84
CA HIS A 74 11.14 -12.04 6.76
C HIS A 74 9.80 -11.91 6.02
N PHE A 75 8.71 -12.19 6.72
CA PHE A 75 7.36 -11.89 6.25
C PHE A 75 6.80 -10.76 7.12
N PHE A 76 6.28 -9.73 6.45
CA PHE A 76 5.59 -8.62 7.10
C PHE A 76 4.15 -8.57 6.60
N GLU A 77 3.21 -8.45 7.53
CA GLU A 77 1.81 -8.21 7.18
C GLU A 77 1.65 -6.78 6.65
N THR A 78 0.75 -6.58 5.69
CA THR A 78 0.50 -5.25 5.13
C THR A 78 0.02 -4.29 6.23
N PRO A 79 0.63 -3.09 6.38
CA PRO A 79 0.24 -2.14 7.41
C PRO A 79 -1.01 -1.30 7.05
N MET A 80 -1.77 -1.71 6.04
CA MET A 80 -2.89 -0.94 5.47
C MET A 80 -3.93 -0.48 6.50
N GLU A 81 -4.40 -1.38 7.36
CA GLU A 81 -5.39 -1.04 8.40
C GLU A 81 -4.86 0.01 9.39
N ARG A 82 -3.57 -0.09 9.75
CA ARG A 82 -2.93 0.89 10.64
C ARG A 82 -2.78 2.25 9.97
N ALA A 83 -2.39 2.28 8.69
CA ALA A 83 -2.30 3.51 7.92
C ALA A 83 -3.67 4.19 7.76
N ILE A 84 -4.72 3.42 7.48
CA ILE A 84 -6.11 3.91 7.40
C ILE A 84 -6.57 4.46 8.74
N ALA A 85 -6.30 3.74 9.84
CA ALA A 85 -6.65 4.19 11.19
C ALA A 85 -5.93 5.50 11.56
N TYR A 86 -4.65 5.62 11.22
CA TYR A 86 -3.87 6.84 11.42
C TYR A 86 -4.50 8.03 10.69
N TRP A 87 -4.83 7.86 9.40
CA TRP A 87 -5.45 8.90 8.59
C TRP A 87 -6.81 9.34 9.15
N LYS A 88 -7.66 8.38 9.52
CA LYS A 88 -8.98 8.66 10.12
C LYS A 88 -8.86 9.39 11.45
N LYS A 89 -7.87 9.04 12.29
CA LYS A 89 -7.63 9.72 13.57
C LYS A 89 -7.28 11.20 13.38
N GLY A 90 -6.63 11.57 12.27
CA GLY A 90 -6.37 12.95 11.88
C GLY A 90 -7.56 13.68 11.24
N GLY A 91 -8.76 13.07 11.19
CA GLY A 91 -9.95 13.63 10.54
C GLY A 91 -10.05 13.31 9.03
N GLY A 92 -9.08 12.59 8.48
CA GLY A 92 -9.07 12.18 7.09
C GLY A 92 -10.16 11.16 6.73
N LYS A 93 -10.48 11.08 5.45
CA LYS A 93 -11.42 10.09 4.87
C LYS A 93 -10.64 9.10 4.02
N VAL A 94 -10.99 7.81 4.11
CA VAL A 94 -10.25 6.72 3.46
C VAL A 94 -10.11 6.90 1.94
N TRP A 95 -11.13 7.45 1.27
CA TRP A 95 -11.07 7.71 -0.17
C TRP A 95 -9.96 8.69 -0.58
N GLN A 96 -9.46 9.53 0.34
CA GLN A 96 -8.35 10.45 0.09
C GLN A 96 -6.99 9.75 0.04
N LEU A 97 -6.94 8.43 0.29
CA LEU A 97 -5.73 7.61 0.23
C LEU A 97 -5.60 6.83 -1.09
N ILE A 98 -6.57 6.95 -1.98
CA ILE A 98 -6.62 6.23 -3.26
C ILE A 98 -6.28 7.23 -4.38
N GLU A 99 -5.54 6.77 -5.38
CA GLU A 99 -5.23 7.54 -6.59
C GLU A 99 -6.53 7.92 -7.30
N PRO A 100 -6.82 9.22 -7.49
CA PRO A 100 -8.10 9.63 -8.04
C PRO A 100 -8.26 9.24 -9.51
N SER A 101 -7.17 9.12 -10.27
CA SER A 101 -7.25 8.83 -11.71
C SER A 101 -7.63 7.39 -12.03
N ASP A 102 -7.17 6.41 -11.25
CA ASP A 102 -7.46 4.99 -11.49
C ASP A 102 -8.44 4.40 -10.46
N GLY A 103 -8.62 5.06 -9.32
CA GLY A 103 -9.50 4.61 -8.25
C GLY A 103 -9.04 3.30 -7.61
N PHE A 104 -7.76 2.97 -7.69
CA PHE A 104 -7.23 1.68 -7.27
C PHE A 104 -5.95 1.81 -6.46
N HIS A 105 -4.90 2.43 -7.01
CA HIS A 105 -3.61 2.45 -6.35
C HIS A 105 -3.63 3.33 -5.09
N CYS A 106 -2.73 3.03 -4.16
CA CYS A 106 -2.43 3.94 -3.06
C CYS A 106 -1.77 5.19 -3.61
N ASN A 107 -2.30 6.36 -3.28
CA ASN A 107 -1.68 7.62 -3.65
C ASN A 107 -0.46 7.95 -2.79
N GLN A 108 0.21 9.07 -3.07
CA GLN A 108 1.42 9.48 -2.36
C GLN A 108 1.24 9.54 -0.83
N TYR A 109 0.10 10.02 -0.33
CA TYR A 109 -0.17 10.07 1.11
C TYR A 109 -0.28 8.66 1.71
N ALA A 110 -1.01 7.78 1.04
CA ALA A 110 -1.14 6.39 1.46
C ALA A 110 0.21 5.67 1.47
N GLN A 111 1.00 5.82 0.42
CA GLN A 111 2.34 5.22 0.33
C GLN A 111 3.25 5.69 1.47
N ALA A 112 3.27 6.98 1.77
CA ALA A 112 4.05 7.53 2.88
C ALA A 112 3.59 6.98 4.24
N LEU A 113 2.27 6.83 4.46
CA LEU A 113 1.73 6.25 5.68
C LEU A 113 2.04 4.75 5.81
N LEU A 114 1.97 4.00 4.71
CA LEU A 114 2.35 2.59 4.70
C LEU A 114 3.83 2.42 5.04
N ALA A 115 4.72 3.24 4.44
CA ALA A 115 6.14 3.25 4.77
C ALA A 115 6.37 3.56 6.25
N LYS A 116 5.69 4.58 6.80
CA LYS A 116 5.76 4.94 8.22
C LYS A 116 5.33 3.79 9.13
N GLU A 117 4.21 3.12 8.82
CA GLU A 117 3.70 2.03 9.65
C GLU A 117 4.50 0.73 9.48
N LEU A 118 5.11 0.50 8.31
CA LEU A 118 6.05 -0.60 8.07
C LEU A 118 7.37 -0.37 8.82
N TRP A 119 7.87 0.87 8.84
CA TRP A 119 9.12 1.21 9.54
C TRP A 119 9.08 0.79 11.01
N LYS A 120 7.96 1.01 11.70
CA LYS A 120 7.75 0.56 13.09
C LYS A 120 7.85 -0.97 13.27
N ASP A 121 7.53 -1.73 12.23
CA ASP A 121 7.71 -3.19 12.25
C ASP A 121 9.16 -3.57 11.97
N LEU A 122 9.84 -2.86 11.06
CA LEU A 122 11.25 -3.05 10.75
C LEU A 122 12.16 -2.73 11.94
N GLU A 123 11.85 -1.71 12.73
CA GLU A 123 12.63 -1.34 13.94
C GLU A 123 12.71 -2.46 14.98
N LYS A 124 11.82 -3.46 14.92
CA LYS A 124 11.87 -4.67 15.77
C LYS A 124 12.94 -5.67 15.33
N TYR A 125 13.56 -5.45 14.17
CA TYR A 125 14.59 -6.27 13.54
C TYR A 125 15.84 -5.41 13.30
N PRO A 126 16.66 -5.14 14.34
CA PRO A 126 17.83 -4.28 14.24
C PRO A 126 18.86 -4.79 13.22
N GLU A 127 18.87 -6.08 12.92
CA GLU A 127 19.70 -6.68 11.87
C GLU A 127 19.26 -6.27 10.44
N VAL A 128 18.02 -5.83 10.27
CA VAL A 128 17.48 -5.35 8.99
C VAL A 128 17.73 -3.86 8.81
N VAL A 129 17.52 -3.06 9.87
CA VAL A 129 17.64 -1.59 9.80
C VAL A 129 19.08 -1.11 9.97
N GLY A 130 19.87 -1.84 10.76
CA GLY A 130 21.20 -1.40 11.20
C GLY A 130 21.14 -0.37 12.33
N PRO A 131 22.29 -0.11 12.97
CA PRO A 131 22.40 0.90 14.02
C PRO A 131 22.38 2.31 13.42
N GLU A 132 21.99 3.28 14.25
CA GLU A 132 22.20 4.69 13.92
C GLU A 132 23.70 4.99 13.80
N ASN A 133 24.09 5.69 12.73
CA ASN A 133 25.47 6.09 12.51
C ASN A 133 25.82 7.28 13.41
N ALA A 134 26.70 7.05 14.39
CA ALA A 134 27.16 8.06 15.35
C ALA A 134 27.85 9.28 14.71
N ASN A 135 28.22 9.21 13.43
CA ASN A 135 28.84 10.32 12.70
C ASN A 135 27.85 11.12 11.85
N ASN A 136 26.53 10.88 11.93
CA ASN A 136 25.53 11.59 11.12
C ASN A 136 25.68 13.12 11.23
N ASP A 137 25.81 13.65 12.45
CA ASP A 137 26.00 15.10 12.68
C ASP A 137 27.30 15.62 12.05
N LEU A 138 28.38 14.84 12.12
CA LEU A 138 29.67 15.19 11.50
C LEU A 138 29.59 15.16 9.97
N ILE A 139 28.93 14.16 9.41
CA ILE A 139 28.70 14.04 7.97
C ILE A 139 27.91 15.25 7.48
N HIS A 140 26.83 15.61 8.17
CA HIS A 140 26.02 16.77 7.80
C HIS A 140 26.82 18.08 7.90
N LYS A 141 27.65 18.24 8.93
CA LYS A 141 28.52 19.41 9.09
C LYS A 141 29.56 19.55 7.97
N LEU A 142 30.13 18.43 7.50
CA LEU A 142 31.19 18.43 6.49
C LEU A 142 30.68 18.44 5.05
N PHE A 143 29.57 17.75 4.80
CA PHE A 143 29.07 17.46 3.45
C PHE A 143 27.68 18.03 3.17
N GLY A 144 27.04 18.69 4.14
CA GLY A 144 25.75 19.35 3.95
C GLY A 144 24.65 18.37 3.54
N ASP A 145 24.04 18.62 2.39
CA ASP A 145 23.01 17.79 1.75
C ASP A 145 23.59 16.58 0.99
N GLN A 146 24.90 16.36 1.08
CA GLN A 146 25.63 15.26 0.45
C GLN A 146 25.50 15.24 -1.09
N GLY A 147 25.20 16.39 -1.72
CA GLY A 147 25.02 16.51 -3.17
C GLY A 147 23.56 16.45 -3.64
N GLY A 148 22.59 16.28 -2.72
CA GLY A 148 21.15 16.41 -2.97
C GLY A 148 20.49 15.31 -3.81
N TYR A 149 19.14 15.34 -3.81
CA TYR A 149 18.19 14.73 -4.78
C TYR A 149 16.94 15.61 -4.86
#